data_AF-A0A949FRY8-F1
#
_entry.id   AF-A0A949FRY8-F1
#
_cell.length_a   1.000
_cell.length_b   1.000
_cell.length_c   1.000
_cell.angle_alpha   90.00
_cell.angle_beta   90.00
_cell.angle_gamma   90.00
#
_symmetry.space_group_name_H-M   'P 1'
#
loop_
_entity.id
_entity.type
_entity.pdbx_description
1 polymer ?
#
loop_
_entity_poly.entity_id
_entity_poly.type
_entity_poly.pdbx_seq_one_letter_code
_entity_poly.pdbx_strand_id
1 'polypeptide(L)'
;WLFEECYAWVGDLAETLNALIPEQTAMAEQSLSSWIDQLDELRRMTDLEKQNKLDAWLPRVAREDRFVLLKLFTGTFRVGVSKGLMIRAISEFTSLPKAAIADRLAGDWKPSSESFDRLVSSDWRQDSDSQPYPFALAHPWEETSNPSESVADYSIEWKWDGIRAQLIRRKGDVTFWSRGEERLDGRFPELESSVNSWADSFVLDGEILAWKEENPLPFNELQKRIQRKTLTKKLIQQVPVQFIAFDILEHQGRDLRCSPLSERRALLESLFRAKEILDKGPIRYSHTAVARDWNEVRTLRDSATHRGAEGVMLKRLDANYPSGRVRGPWWKWKVDPYTIDAVLLYAQRGHGRRASLYTDYTFGLWDQGVLVPFAKAYSGLTDQEIREVDQWIRMHVQETFGPVRSVLPHLVMEIAFENVQLSTRHKCGLAVRFPRIVRWRKDKAPGDANHLQDLQQLAQRS
;
A
#
# COMPACT_ATOMS: atom_id res chain seq x y z
N TRP A 1 22.80 -10.55 -27.56
CA TRP A 1 23.05 -11.98 -27.27
C TRP A 1 23.86 -12.22 -25.98
N LEU A 2 25.19 -12.11 -25.96
CA LEU A 2 25.99 -12.48 -24.76
C LEU A 2 25.54 -11.75 -23.49
N PHE A 3 25.30 -10.44 -23.59
CA PHE A 3 24.76 -9.65 -22.49
C PHE A 3 23.39 -10.15 -22.00
N GLU A 4 22.48 -10.52 -22.91
CA GLU A 4 21.12 -10.96 -22.58
C GLU A 4 21.14 -12.31 -21.86
N GLU A 5 22.01 -13.23 -22.30
CA GLU A 5 22.23 -14.51 -21.63
C GLU A 5 22.82 -14.34 -20.23
N CYS A 6 23.85 -13.49 -20.08
CA CYS A 6 24.43 -13.16 -18.77
C CYS A 6 23.37 -12.55 -17.84
N TYR A 7 22.59 -11.58 -18.34
CA TYR A 7 21.55 -10.93 -17.55
C TYR A 7 20.43 -11.90 -17.14
N ALA A 8 20.01 -12.81 -18.02
CA ALA A 8 18.99 -13.80 -17.69
C ALA A 8 19.44 -14.77 -16.58
N TRP A 9 20.75 -15.05 -16.51
CA TRP A 9 21.32 -15.92 -15.47
C TRP A 9 21.55 -15.21 -14.15
N VAL A 10 22.14 -14.00 -14.20
CA VAL A 10 22.45 -13.19 -13.02
C VAL A 10 21.16 -12.61 -12.41
N GLY A 11 20.20 -12.22 -13.25
CA GLY A 11 18.95 -11.60 -12.84
C GLY A 11 19.10 -10.17 -12.34
N ASP A 12 20.25 -9.53 -12.59
CA ASP A 12 20.55 -8.16 -12.17
C ASP A 12 21.45 -7.40 -13.15
N LEU A 13 21.02 -6.19 -13.50
CA LEU A 13 21.65 -5.37 -14.54
C LEU A 13 22.99 -4.80 -14.07
N ALA A 14 23.01 -4.27 -12.84
CA ALA A 14 24.20 -3.66 -12.27
C ALA A 14 25.30 -4.70 -12.06
N GLU A 15 24.95 -5.90 -11.60
CA GLU A 15 25.89 -7.01 -11.44
C GLU A 15 26.46 -7.47 -12.79
N THR A 16 25.59 -7.60 -13.80
CA THR A 16 26.00 -7.98 -15.17
C THR A 16 26.95 -6.94 -15.76
N LEU A 17 26.61 -5.64 -15.70
CA LEU A 17 27.47 -4.56 -16.18
C LEU A 17 28.78 -4.48 -15.40
N ASN A 18 28.73 -4.63 -14.07
CA ASN A 18 29.91 -4.60 -13.22
C ASN A 18 30.90 -5.74 -13.54
N ALA A 19 30.41 -6.88 -14.02
CA ALA A 19 31.24 -8.00 -14.46
C ALA A 19 31.81 -7.82 -15.87
N LEU A 20 31.09 -7.11 -16.76
CA LEU A 20 31.48 -6.95 -18.17
C LEU A 20 32.34 -5.71 -18.46
N ILE A 21 32.22 -4.64 -17.64
CA ILE A 21 33.00 -3.42 -17.84
C ILE A 21 34.47 -3.68 -17.46
N PRO A 22 35.42 -3.47 -18.40
CA PRO A 22 36.84 -3.68 -18.12
C PRO A 22 37.36 -2.66 -17.11
N GLU A 23 38.29 -3.08 -16.26
CA GLU A 23 38.95 -2.19 -15.30
C GLU A 23 40.09 -1.42 -15.98
N GLN A 24 40.19 -0.13 -15.68
CA GLN A 24 41.27 0.77 -16.08
C GLN A 24 41.95 1.35 -14.84
N THR A 25 42.96 2.21 -15.03
CA THR A 25 43.63 2.91 -13.93
C THR A 25 42.61 3.64 -13.06
N ALA A 26 42.53 3.22 -11.79
CA ALA A 26 41.56 3.71 -10.83
C ALA A 26 41.69 5.22 -10.62
N MET A 27 40.55 5.88 -10.47
CA MET A 27 40.50 7.26 -9.99
C MET A 27 40.83 7.32 -8.49
N ALA A 28 41.21 8.51 -8.01
CA ALA A 28 41.36 8.76 -6.58
C ALA A 28 40.03 8.53 -5.86
N GLU A 29 40.09 8.10 -4.59
CA GLU A 29 38.91 7.98 -3.74
C GLU A 29 38.15 9.31 -3.66
N GLN A 30 36.83 9.23 -3.75
CA GLN A 30 35.94 10.38 -3.68
C GLN A 30 35.00 10.23 -2.48
N SER A 31 34.63 11.36 -1.88
CA SER A 31 33.63 11.38 -0.81
C SER A 31 32.25 10.98 -1.34
N LEU A 32 31.40 10.45 -0.46
CA LEU A 32 30.00 10.17 -0.80
C LEU A 32 29.28 11.41 -1.36
N SER A 33 29.53 12.59 -0.78
CA SER A 33 28.95 13.85 -1.29
C SER A 33 29.34 14.11 -2.75
N SER A 34 30.62 13.91 -3.10
CA SER A 34 31.10 14.07 -4.47
C SER A 34 30.44 13.10 -5.45
N TRP A 35 30.19 11.85 -5.03
CA TRP A 35 29.43 10.89 -5.84
C TRP A 35 27.99 11.34 -6.05
N ILE A 36 27.30 11.81 -5.00
CA ILE A 36 25.91 12.30 -5.09
C ILE A 36 25.81 13.53 -6.00
N ASP A 37 26.76 14.46 -5.91
CA ASP A 37 26.79 15.65 -6.77
C ASP A 37 26.96 15.25 -8.25
N GLN A 38 27.84 14.30 -8.54
CA GLN A 38 28.01 13.78 -9.91
C GLN A 38 26.77 13.07 -10.44
N LEU A 39 26.01 12.38 -9.57
CA LEU A 39 24.71 11.80 -9.94
C LEU A 39 23.69 12.88 -10.30
N ASP A 40 23.67 14.00 -9.55
CA ASP A 40 22.75 15.10 -9.83
C ASP A 40 23.13 15.86 -11.11
N GLU A 41 24.43 16.01 -11.39
CA GLU A 41 24.92 16.54 -12.67
C GLU A 41 24.46 15.68 -13.85
N LEU A 42 24.61 14.35 -13.74
CA LEU A 42 24.20 13.42 -14.80
C LEU A 42 22.72 13.53 -15.13
N ARG A 43 21.84 13.86 -14.16
CA ARG A 43 20.41 14.07 -14.42
C ARG A 43 20.13 15.24 -15.37
N ARG A 44 21.04 16.22 -15.43
CA ARG A 44 20.89 17.45 -16.22
C ARG A 44 21.48 17.34 -17.62
N MET A 45 22.21 16.25 -17.91
CA MET A 45 22.87 15.98 -19.19
C MET A 45 21.95 15.31 -20.21
N THR A 46 22.23 15.52 -21.49
CA THR A 46 21.63 14.76 -22.61
C THR A 46 22.09 13.30 -22.62
N ASP A 47 21.38 12.43 -23.34
CA ASP A 47 21.72 11.00 -23.36
C ASP A 47 23.09 10.73 -23.98
N LEU A 48 23.49 11.51 -24.99
CA LEU A 48 24.83 11.41 -25.59
C LEU A 48 25.93 11.86 -24.62
N GLU A 49 25.71 12.94 -23.86
CA GLU A 49 26.65 13.39 -22.83
C GLU A 49 26.77 12.39 -21.68
N LYS A 50 25.65 11.82 -21.24
CA LYS A 50 25.65 10.75 -20.23
C LYS A 50 26.45 9.55 -20.72
N GLN A 51 26.21 9.09 -21.95
CA GLN A 51 26.93 7.97 -22.53
C GLN A 51 28.44 8.24 -22.54
N ASN A 52 28.86 9.37 -23.11
CA ASN A 52 30.28 9.74 -23.17
C ASN A 52 30.93 9.83 -21.77
N LYS A 53 30.22 10.42 -20.79
CA LYS A 53 30.72 10.51 -19.41
C LYS A 53 30.82 9.13 -18.77
N LEU A 54 29.79 8.28 -18.88
CA LEU A 54 29.77 6.95 -18.28
C LEU A 54 30.82 6.01 -18.90
N ASP A 55 31.00 6.05 -20.22
CA ASP A 55 31.98 5.22 -20.95
C ASP A 55 33.43 5.55 -20.52
N ALA A 56 33.72 6.83 -20.28
CA ALA A 56 35.04 7.26 -19.80
C ALA A 56 35.25 7.01 -18.29
N TRP A 57 34.17 7.03 -17.50
CA TRP A 57 34.22 7.08 -16.05
C TRP A 57 34.11 5.70 -15.40
N LEU A 58 33.11 4.90 -15.76
CA LEU A 58 32.84 3.59 -15.13
C LEU A 58 34.03 2.62 -15.16
N PRO A 59 34.85 2.54 -16.23
CA PRO A 59 36.03 1.68 -16.23
C PRO A 59 37.08 2.06 -15.17
N ARG A 60 37.08 3.31 -14.71
CA ARG A 60 38.05 3.86 -13.76
C ARG A 60 37.55 3.89 -12.31
N VAL A 61 36.31 3.46 -12.07
CA VAL A 61 35.75 3.28 -10.73
C VAL A 61 36.06 1.87 -10.24
N ALA A 62 36.51 1.74 -8.98
CA ALA A 62 36.76 0.45 -8.35
C ALA A 62 35.52 -0.45 -8.44
N ARG A 63 35.72 -1.76 -8.64
CA ARG A 63 34.64 -2.71 -8.92
C ARG A 63 33.52 -2.73 -7.88
N GLU A 64 33.85 -2.53 -6.61
CA GLU A 64 32.90 -2.50 -5.50
C GLU A 64 32.03 -1.23 -5.55
N ASP A 65 32.65 -0.07 -5.71
CA ASP A 65 31.96 1.21 -5.84
C ASP A 65 31.13 1.28 -7.13
N ARG A 66 31.67 0.77 -8.24
CA ARG A 66 31.00 0.70 -9.53
C ARG A 66 29.71 -0.09 -9.44
N PHE A 67 29.71 -1.20 -8.70
CA PHE A 67 28.50 -1.97 -8.45
C PHE A 67 27.43 -1.12 -7.76
N VAL A 68 27.79 -0.43 -6.67
CA VAL A 68 26.85 0.42 -5.93
C VAL A 68 26.35 1.59 -6.78
N LEU A 69 27.24 2.25 -7.54
CA LEU A 69 26.86 3.33 -8.45
C LEU A 69 25.91 2.84 -9.54
N LEU A 70 26.18 1.70 -10.18
CA LEU A 70 25.29 1.11 -11.19
C LEU A 70 23.91 0.78 -10.61
N LYS A 71 23.84 0.31 -9.36
CA LYS A 71 22.57 0.11 -8.66
C LYS A 71 21.83 1.42 -8.42
N LEU A 72 22.53 2.50 -8.08
CA LEU A 72 21.95 3.84 -7.91
C LEU A 72 21.48 4.42 -9.25
N PHE A 73 22.28 4.30 -10.32
CA PHE A 73 21.95 4.75 -11.68
C PHE A 73 20.66 4.13 -12.21
N THR A 74 20.55 2.82 -12.07
CA THR A 74 19.44 2.03 -12.62
C THR A 74 18.21 2.06 -11.71
N GLY A 75 18.29 2.69 -10.53
CA GLY A 75 17.23 2.66 -9.52
C GLY A 75 16.97 1.27 -8.93
N THR A 76 17.93 0.34 -9.09
CA THR A 76 17.83 -1.06 -8.62
C THR A 76 18.51 -1.27 -7.27
N PHE A 77 19.03 -0.21 -6.63
CA PHE A 77 19.62 -0.28 -5.29
C PHE A 77 18.55 -0.55 -4.21
N ARG A 78 18.24 -1.84 -4.01
CA ARG A 78 17.21 -2.33 -3.09
C ARG A 78 17.83 -2.89 -1.82
N VAL A 79 18.30 -2.00 -0.94
CA VAL A 79 18.86 -2.36 0.38
C VAL A 79 17.81 -2.60 1.46
N GLY A 80 16.51 -2.54 1.13
CA GLY A 80 15.43 -2.70 2.11
C GLY A 80 15.28 -1.52 3.07
N VAL A 81 15.95 -0.40 2.80
CA VAL A 81 15.82 0.83 3.59
C VAL A 81 14.65 1.64 3.06
N SER A 82 13.56 1.67 3.83
CA SER A 82 12.42 2.53 3.55
C SER A 82 12.60 3.92 4.19
N LYS A 83 11.86 4.92 3.70
CA LYS A 83 11.78 6.23 4.35
C LYS A 83 11.40 6.11 5.84
N GLY A 84 10.47 5.21 6.18
CA GLY A 84 10.07 4.94 7.56
C GLY A 84 11.18 4.32 8.41
N LEU A 85 12.01 3.43 7.84
CA LEU A 85 13.18 2.89 8.54
C LEU A 85 14.21 3.98 8.83
N MET A 86 14.46 4.87 7.87
CA MET A 86 15.33 6.03 8.05
C MET A 86 14.80 6.99 9.13
N ILE A 87 13.51 7.35 9.09
CA ILE A 87 12.87 8.17 10.12
C ILE A 87 13.03 7.53 11.50
N ARG A 88 12.80 6.22 11.60
CA ARG A 88 12.98 5.47 12.84
C ARG A 88 14.44 5.52 13.32
N ALA A 89 15.41 5.27 12.44
CA ALA A 89 16.82 5.28 12.80
C ALA A 89 17.28 6.66 13.31
N ILE A 90 16.86 7.74 12.65
CA ILE A 90 17.18 9.12 13.07
C ILE A 90 16.47 9.46 14.38
N SER A 91 15.20 9.05 14.53
CA SER A 91 14.45 9.19 15.79
C SER A 91 15.14 8.48 16.95
N GLU A 92 15.63 7.25 16.75
CA GLU A 92 16.40 6.51 17.76
C GLU A 92 17.76 7.17 18.05
N PHE A 93 18.47 7.66 17.03
CA PHE A 93 19.76 8.35 17.19
C PHE A 93 19.64 9.68 17.94
N THR A 94 18.58 10.44 17.68
CA THR A 94 18.36 11.79 18.25
C THR A 94 17.46 11.80 19.48
N SER A 95 16.80 10.69 19.79
CA SER A 95 15.68 10.59 20.75
C SER A 95 14.49 11.52 20.44
N LEU A 96 14.38 12.04 19.22
CA LEU A 96 13.26 12.87 18.78
C LEU A 96 12.06 12.00 18.36
N PRO A 97 10.81 12.48 18.50
CA PRO A 97 9.64 11.77 17.97
C PRO A 97 9.74 11.53 16.46
N LYS A 98 9.32 10.34 15.99
CA LYS A 98 9.31 10.00 14.55
C LYS A 98 8.55 11.02 13.71
N ALA A 99 7.43 11.50 14.23
CA ALA A 99 6.62 12.52 13.58
C ALA A 99 7.38 13.84 13.38
N ALA A 100 8.21 14.26 14.34
CA ALA A 100 9.07 15.44 14.19
C ALA A 100 10.10 15.26 13.08
N ILE A 101 10.77 14.10 13.04
CA ILE A 101 11.72 13.76 11.98
C ILE A 101 11.03 13.70 10.61
N ALA A 102 9.85 13.09 10.53
CA ALA A 102 9.06 13.00 9.32
C ALA A 102 8.60 14.37 8.81
N ASP A 103 8.25 15.29 9.72
CA ASP A 103 7.86 16.66 9.44
C ASP A 103 9.02 17.45 8.82
N ARG A 104 10.20 17.38 9.44
CA ARG A 104 11.42 18.04 8.96
C ARG A 104 11.90 17.51 7.61
N LEU A 105 11.60 16.24 7.30
CA LEU A 105 11.87 15.60 6.01
C LEU A 105 10.74 15.77 4.99
N ALA A 106 9.64 16.43 5.34
CA ALA A 106 8.54 16.69 4.41
C ALA A 106 8.91 17.79 3.41
N GLY A 107 8.19 17.84 2.29
CA GLY A 107 8.43 18.82 1.23
C GLY A 107 9.67 18.52 0.37
N ASP A 108 10.39 19.57 -0.02
CA ASP A 108 11.59 19.52 -0.87
C ASP A 108 12.87 19.55 -0.03
N TRP A 109 13.01 18.59 0.90
CA TRP A 109 14.22 18.44 1.70
C TRP A 109 15.40 18.09 0.80
N LYS A 110 16.50 18.84 0.91
CA LYS A 110 17.73 18.61 0.16
C LYS A 110 18.88 18.32 1.11
N PRO A 111 19.68 17.27 0.87
CA PRO A 111 20.79 16.92 1.73
C PRO A 111 21.88 18.00 1.67
N SER A 112 22.11 18.63 2.81
CA SER A 112 23.21 19.56 3.09
C SER A 112 23.54 19.51 4.58
N SER A 113 24.71 19.99 4.98
CA SER A 113 25.07 20.08 6.41
C SER A 113 24.02 20.87 7.21
N GLU A 114 23.58 22.01 6.69
CA GLU A 114 22.54 22.85 7.31
C GLU A 114 21.20 22.11 7.47
N SER A 115 20.77 21.39 6.44
CA SER A 115 19.52 20.62 6.48
C SER A 115 19.59 19.47 7.48
N PHE A 116 20.78 18.89 7.68
CA PHE A 116 21.03 17.81 8.63
C PHE A 116 21.04 18.34 10.06
N ASP A 117 21.70 19.46 10.31
CA ASP A 117 21.70 20.12 11.62
C ASP A 117 20.28 20.48 12.06
N ARG A 118 19.47 21.01 11.14
CA ARG A 118 18.04 21.26 11.38
C ARG A 118 17.28 19.96 11.65
N LEU A 119 17.58 18.89 10.92
CA LEU A 119 16.91 17.60 11.08
C LEU A 119 17.13 17.02 12.47
N VAL A 120 18.34 17.14 13.03
CA VAL A 120 18.72 16.57 14.35
C VAL A 120 18.58 17.53 15.52
N SER A 121 18.19 18.79 15.29
CA SER A 121 18.04 19.80 16.33
C SER A 121 17.04 19.39 17.43
N SER A 122 17.38 19.66 18.69
CA SER A 122 16.55 19.31 19.86
C SER A 122 15.28 20.18 20.02
N ASP A 123 15.17 21.29 19.29
CA ASP A 123 14.05 22.24 19.38
C ASP A 123 12.80 21.74 18.62
N TRP A 124 12.23 20.61 19.03
CA TRP A 124 11.05 20.02 18.39
C TRP A 124 9.71 20.61 18.84
N ARG A 125 9.69 21.49 19.85
CA ARG A 125 8.43 22.03 20.40
C ARG A 125 7.61 22.83 19.38
N GLN A 126 8.26 23.48 18.41
CA GLN A 126 7.58 24.14 17.29
C GLN A 126 6.96 23.14 16.30
N ASP A 127 7.53 21.93 16.19
CA ASP A 127 7.03 20.89 15.29
C ASP A 127 5.75 20.22 15.84
N SER A 128 5.44 20.38 17.14
CA SER A 128 4.31 19.70 17.79
C SER A 128 2.93 20.10 17.24
N ASP A 129 2.79 21.34 16.76
CA ASP A 129 1.54 21.83 16.18
C ASP A 129 1.18 21.07 14.89
N SER A 130 2.16 20.58 14.15
CA SER A 130 1.95 19.85 12.89
C SER A 130 1.82 18.35 13.08
N GLN A 131 2.14 17.80 14.27
CA GLN A 131 2.31 16.35 14.43
C GLN A 131 0.98 15.61 14.64
N PRO A 132 0.81 14.44 13.98
CA PRO A 132 -0.33 13.57 14.20
C PRO A 132 -0.23 12.88 15.56
N TYR A 133 -1.38 12.52 16.10
CA TYR A 133 -1.45 11.57 17.18
C TYR A 133 -1.17 10.15 16.68
N PRO A 134 -0.69 9.23 17.54
CA PRO A 134 -0.57 7.81 17.17
C PRO A 134 -1.92 7.27 16.66
N PHE A 135 -1.92 6.58 15.52
CA PHE A 135 -3.14 6.01 14.96
C PHE A 135 -3.62 4.78 15.74
N ALA A 136 -4.89 4.78 16.15
CA ALA A 136 -5.56 3.62 16.72
C ALA A 136 -5.58 2.43 15.75
N LEU A 137 -5.28 1.20 16.18
CA LEU A 137 -5.35 0.02 15.31
C LEU A 137 -6.51 -0.89 15.68
N ALA A 138 -7.11 -1.52 14.66
CA ALA A 138 -8.19 -2.48 14.82
C ALA A 138 -7.74 -3.92 14.62
N HIS A 139 -8.31 -4.83 15.41
CA HIS A 139 -8.09 -6.27 15.29
C HIS A 139 -9.11 -6.92 14.36
N PRO A 140 -8.75 -7.98 13.61
CA PRO A 140 -9.73 -8.78 12.90
C PRO A 140 -10.79 -9.32 13.86
N TRP A 141 -12.05 -9.28 13.43
CA TRP A 141 -13.14 -9.97 14.11
C TRP A 141 -13.24 -11.40 13.59
N GLU A 142 -13.25 -12.38 14.49
CA GLU A 142 -13.54 -13.77 14.17
C GLU A 142 -14.89 -14.13 14.80
N GLU A 143 -15.79 -14.81 14.11
CA GLU A 143 -17.14 -15.11 14.63
C GLU A 143 -17.12 -16.00 15.88
N THR A 144 -16.09 -16.84 16.00
CA THR A 144 -15.78 -17.62 17.21
C THR A 144 -15.34 -16.76 18.39
N SER A 145 -15.00 -15.49 18.16
CA SER A 145 -14.68 -14.51 19.22
C SER A 145 -15.89 -14.14 20.06
N ASN A 146 -17.09 -14.59 19.65
CA ASN A 146 -18.37 -14.59 20.37
C ASN A 146 -18.38 -13.60 21.55
N PRO A 147 -18.52 -12.30 21.28
CA PRO A 147 -18.56 -11.33 22.35
C PRO A 147 -19.79 -11.66 23.18
N SER A 148 -19.62 -11.86 24.47
CA SER A 148 -20.70 -11.78 25.46
C SER A 148 -21.30 -10.35 25.54
N GLU A 149 -21.09 -9.52 24.52
CA GLU A 149 -21.31 -8.09 24.50
C GLU A 149 -22.46 -7.77 23.55
N SER A 150 -23.20 -6.73 23.91
CA SER A 150 -24.37 -6.29 23.16
C SER A 150 -23.92 -5.53 21.91
N VAL A 151 -24.65 -5.68 20.80
CA VAL A 151 -24.45 -4.82 19.62
C VAL A 151 -24.63 -3.34 19.96
N ALA A 152 -25.47 -3.02 20.96
CA ALA A 152 -25.68 -1.66 21.43
C ALA A 152 -24.42 -1.01 22.05
N ASP A 153 -23.42 -1.79 22.44
CA ASP A 153 -22.16 -1.29 22.98
C ASP A 153 -21.21 -0.78 21.89
N TYR A 154 -21.56 -0.99 20.61
CA TYR A 154 -20.73 -0.74 19.45
C TYR A 154 -21.30 0.33 18.52
N SER A 155 -20.44 1.26 18.10
CA SER A 155 -20.62 2.04 16.88
C SER A 155 -20.23 1.17 15.68
N ILE A 156 -21.15 1.02 14.73
CA ILE A 156 -20.94 0.27 13.49
C ILE A 156 -20.76 1.28 12.36
N GLU A 157 -19.65 1.19 11.65
CA GLU A 157 -19.35 2.07 10.51
C GLU A 157 -18.87 1.24 9.31
N TRP A 158 -19.00 1.77 8.11
CA TRP A 158 -18.44 1.12 6.93
C TRP A 158 -16.91 1.12 6.98
N LYS A 159 -16.31 -0.04 6.69
CA LYS A 159 -14.87 -0.14 6.51
C LYS A 159 -14.51 0.20 5.08
N TRP A 160 -14.19 1.47 4.83
CA TRP A 160 -13.80 1.92 3.50
C TRP A 160 -12.41 1.42 3.03
N ASP A 161 -12.23 1.33 1.71
CA ASP A 161 -10.94 1.02 1.02
C ASP A 161 -10.29 2.34 0.55
N GLY A 162 -9.55 2.99 1.44
CA GLY A 162 -8.98 4.33 1.21
C GLY A 162 -7.59 4.54 1.77
N ILE A 163 -7.25 5.81 2.00
CA ILE A 163 -6.07 6.20 2.77
C ILE A 163 -6.52 6.73 4.11
N ARG A 164 -6.21 6.02 5.17
CA ARG A 164 -6.36 6.56 6.51
C ARG A 164 -5.45 7.76 6.73
N ALA A 165 -6.04 8.88 7.13
CA ALA A 165 -5.34 10.11 7.40
C ALA A 165 -5.87 10.82 8.64
N GLN A 166 -4.98 11.52 9.34
CA GLN A 166 -5.35 12.54 10.31
C GLN A 166 -5.32 13.91 9.64
N LEU A 167 -6.41 14.64 9.77
CA LEU A 167 -6.52 16.04 9.41
C LEU A 167 -6.30 16.88 10.66
N ILE A 168 -5.23 17.65 10.66
CA ILE A 168 -4.82 18.51 11.77
C ILE A 168 -5.05 19.95 11.33
N ARG A 169 -5.83 20.69 12.11
CA ARG A 169 -5.96 22.13 11.98
C ARG A 169 -5.62 22.79 13.30
N ARG A 170 -4.50 23.52 13.38
CA ARG A 170 -4.07 24.25 14.58
C ARG A 170 -3.53 25.61 14.16
N LYS A 171 -3.91 26.67 14.87
CA LYS A 171 -3.45 28.05 14.61
C LYS A 171 -3.63 28.56 13.16
N GLY A 172 -4.54 27.96 12.39
CA GLY A 172 -4.78 28.30 10.99
C GLY A 172 -4.07 27.38 9.98
N ASP A 173 -3.07 26.62 10.42
CA ASP A 173 -2.36 25.67 9.56
C ASP A 173 -3.14 24.36 9.43
N VAL A 174 -3.24 23.85 8.20
CA VAL A 174 -3.94 22.62 7.85
C VAL A 174 -2.93 21.62 7.32
N THR A 175 -2.87 20.44 7.93
CA THR A 175 -1.99 19.35 7.49
C THR A 175 -2.71 18.02 7.46
N PHE A 176 -2.35 17.18 6.50
CA PHE A 176 -2.80 15.80 6.40
C PHE A 176 -1.64 14.85 6.63
N TRP A 177 -1.83 13.90 7.53
CA TRP A 177 -0.87 12.84 7.81
C TRP A 177 -1.46 11.49 7.50
N SER A 178 -0.77 10.70 6.69
CA SER A 178 -1.15 9.29 6.52
C SER A 178 -0.78 8.49 7.76
N ARG A 179 -1.42 7.32 7.90
CA ARG A 179 -1.05 6.32 8.91
C ARG A 179 0.43 5.94 8.92
N GLY A 180 1.13 6.05 7.79
CA GLY A 180 2.55 5.77 7.68
C GLY A 180 3.46 6.86 8.26
N GLU A 181 2.90 7.83 8.99
CA GLU A 181 3.60 9.02 9.48
C GLU A 181 4.23 9.81 8.31
N GLU A 182 3.50 9.89 7.19
CA GLU A 182 3.89 10.68 6.02
C GLU A 182 2.93 11.84 5.80
N ARG A 183 3.47 13.06 5.66
CA ARG A 183 2.72 14.25 5.25
C ARG A 183 2.21 14.12 3.81
N LEU A 184 0.97 14.53 3.60
CA LEU A 184 0.26 14.43 2.32
C LEU A 184 0.05 15.80 1.65
N ASP A 185 0.87 16.80 1.99
CA ASP A 185 0.74 18.19 1.52
C ASP A 185 0.62 18.28 -0.01
N GLY A 186 -0.36 19.06 -0.48
CA GLY A 186 -0.58 19.35 -1.90
C GLY A 186 -1.13 18.18 -2.73
N ARG A 187 -1.31 17.00 -2.13
CA ARG A 187 -1.93 15.83 -2.81
C ARG A 187 -3.45 15.92 -2.86
N PHE A 188 -4.04 16.72 -1.98
CA PHE A 188 -5.50 16.86 -1.86
C PHE A 188 -5.91 18.33 -1.62
N PRO A 189 -5.60 19.25 -2.56
CA PRO A 189 -5.84 20.69 -2.39
C PRO A 189 -7.32 21.04 -2.18
N GLU A 190 -8.24 20.25 -2.73
CA GLU A 190 -9.69 20.44 -2.49
C GLU A 190 -10.10 20.12 -1.05
N LEU A 191 -9.38 19.23 -0.36
CA LEU A 191 -9.62 18.92 1.05
C LEU A 191 -9.04 20.03 1.91
N GLU A 192 -7.78 20.40 1.66
CA GLU A 192 -7.08 21.48 2.38
C GLU A 192 -7.86 22.80 2.31
N SER A 193 -8.26 23.21 1.10
CA SER A 193 -9.04 24.45 0.91
C SER A 193 -10.39 24.46 1.62
N SER A 194 -11.03 23.30 1.79
CA SER A 194 -12.37 23.21 2.37
C SER A 194 -12.43 23.49 3.88
N VAL A 195 -11.29 23.40 4.57
CA VAL A 195 -11.18 23.61 6.03
C VAL A 195 -10.40 24.86 6.41
N ASN A 196 -9.78 25.53 5.44
CA ASN A 196 -9.08 26.79 5.68
C ASN A 196 -9.98 27.85 6.33
N SER A 197 -11.26 27.90 5.95
CA SER A 197 -12.25 28.86 6.47
C SER A 197 -12.80 28.51 7.85
N TRP A 198 -12.51 27.32 8.39
CA TRP A 198 -13.06 26.93 9.69
C TRP A 198 -12.30 27.68 10.78
N ALA A 199 -13.00 28.33 11.72
CA ALA A 199 -12.33 29.02 12.82
C ALA A 199 -11.72 28.04 13.85
N ASP A 200 -12.24 26.81 13.91
CA ASP A 200 -11.90 25.84 14.94
C ASP A 200 -10.49 25.25 14.78
N SER A 201 -9.87 24.90 15.90
CA SER A 201 -8.70 24.01 15.92
C SER A 201 -9.14 22.60 16.28
N PHE A 202 -8.66 21.60 15.55
CA PHE A 202 -9.05 20.21 15.76
C PHE A 202 -8.04 19.22 15.18
N VAL A 203 -8.14 17.98 15.63
CA VAL A 203 -7.53 16.82 14.95
C VAL A 203 -8.62 15.79 14.68
N LEU A 204 -8.87 15.50 13.41
CA LEU A 204 -9.80 14.47 12.96
C LEU A 204 -9.04 13.25 12.47
N ASP A 205 -9.53 12.05 12.77
CA ASP A 205 -9.06 10.79 12.17
C ASP A 205 -10.13 10.29 11.21
N GLY A 206 -9.71 9.95 9.99
CA GLY A 206 -10.64 9.65 8.90
C GLY A 206 -10.00 8.91 7.74
N GLU A 207 -10.80 8.66 6.73
CA GLU A 207 -10.39 7.97 5.51
C GLU A 207 -10.54 8.90 4.30
N ILE A 208 -9.50 9.03 3.48
CA ILE A 208 -9.56 9.69 2.17
C ILE A 208 -9.95 8.66 1.13
N LEU A 209 -11.04 8.94 0.40
CA LEU A 209 -11.58 8.09 -0.65
C LEU A 209 -11.65 8.85 -1.96
N ALA A 210 -11.39 8.17 -3.07
CA ALA A 210 -11.85 8.66 -4.36
C ALA A 210 -13.38 8.53 -4.38
N TRP A 211 -14.08 9.57 -4.83
CA TRP A 211 -15.53 9.65 -4.73
C TRP A 211 -16.11 10.26 -5.99
N LYS A 212 -17.20 9.69 -6.49
CA LYS A 212 -17.93 10.25 -7.63
C LYS A 212 -19.42 10.09 -7.42
N GLU A 213 -20.15 11.17 -7.66
CA GLU A 213 -21.60 11.23 -7.42
C GLU A 213 -21.89 10.88 -5.94
N GLU A 214 -22.49 9.72 -5.68
CA GLU A 214 -22.92 9.26 -4.36
C GLU A 214 -22.13 8.02 -3.88
N ASN A 215 -21.10 7.57 -4.62
CA ASN A 215 -20.39 6.33 -4.32
C ASN A 215 -18.86 6.50 -4.24
N PRO A 216 -18.19 5.76 -3.35
CA PRO A 216 -16.74 5.66 -3.39
C PRO A 216 -16.30 4.93 -4.67
N LEU A 217 -15.21 5.41 -5.24
CA LEU A 217 -14.53 4.73 -6.34
C LEU A 217 -13.53 3.71 -5.78
N PRO A 218 -13.18 2.66 -6.54
CA PRO A 218 -12.16 1.70 -6.13
C PRO A 218 -10.83 2.38 -5.79
N PHE A 219 -10.11 1.87 -4.78
CA PHE A 219 -8.84 2.45 -4.33
C PHE A 219 -7.79 2.63 -5.45
N ASN A 220 -7.83 1.79 -6.49
CA ASN A 220 -6.95 1.93 -7.65
C ASN A 220 -7.14 3.27 -8.39
N GLU A 221 -8.32 3.88 -8.35
CA GLU A 221 -8.54 5.23 -8.86
C GLU A 221 -7.82 6.27 -7.99
N LEU A 222 -7.90 6.12 -6.66
CA LEU A 222 -7.19 6.98 -5.72
C LEU A 222 -5.66 6.87 -5.88
N GLN A 223 -5.14 5.66 -6.17
CA GLN A 223 -3.71 5.45 -6.43
C GLN A 223 -3.15 6.33 -7.56
N LYS A 224 -3.97 6.72 -8.55
CA LYS A 224 -3.57 7.64 -9.62
C LYS A 224 -3.17 9.02 -9.08
N ARG A 225 -3.64 9.40 -7.89
CA ARG A 225 -3.32 10.66 -7.21
C ARG A 225 -2.19 10.54 -6.21
N ILE A 226 -2.19 9.50 -5.37
CA ILE A 226 -1.32 9.38 -4.18
C ILE A 226 0.16 9.58 -4.49
N GLN A 227 0.63 9.04 -5.62
CA GLN A 227 2.05 9.04 -5.99
C GLN A 227 2.50 10.33 -6.67
N ARG A 228 1.59 11.28 -6.95
CA ARG A 228 1.89 12.52 -7.68
C ARG A 228 2.03 13.69 -6.71
N LYS A 229 3.18 14.36 -6.74
CA LYS A 229 3.42 15.61 -6.00
C LYS A 229 2.71 16.82 -6.63
N THR A 230 2.52 16.81 -7.95
CA THR A 230 1.84 17.88 -8.69
C THR A 230 0.63 17.30 -9.43
N LEU A 231 -0.55 17.82 -9.16
CA LEU A 231 -1.80 17.39 -9.78
C LEU A 231 -2.25 18.43 -10.83
N THR A 232 -2.72 17.94 -11.98
CA THR A 232 -3.37 18.80 -12.97
C THR A 232 -4.84 18.98 -12.60
N LYS A 233 -5.44 20.15 -12.92
CA LYS A 233 -6.88 20.39 -12.71
C LYS A 233 -7.77 19.29 -13.31
N LYS A 234 -7.36 18.76 -14.47
CA LYS A 234 -8.03 17.64 -15.15
C LYS A 234 -8.07 16.38 -14.27
N LEU A 235 -6.97 16.03 -13.61
CA LEU A 235 -6.91 14.84 -12.77
C LEU A 235 -7.78 14.99 -11.51
N ILE A 236 -7.79 16.18 -10.91
CA ILE A 236 -8.64 16.49 -9.74
C ILE A 236 -10.13 16.32 -10.11
N GLN A 237 -10.53 16.79 -11.29
CA GLN A 237 -11.91 16.62 -11.77
C GLN A 237 -12.25 15.16 -12.14
N GLN A 238 -11.28 14.41 -12.67
CA GLN A 238 -11.49 13.01 -13.05
C GLN A 238 -11.58 12.06 -11.85
N VAL A 239 -10.82 12.36 -10.78
CA VAL A 239 -10.78 11.57 -9.56
C VAL A 239 -11.00 12.51 -8.37
N PRO A 240 -12.25 12.95 -8.12
CA PRO A 240 -12.55 13.74 -6.94
C PRO A 240 -12.28 12.90 -5.69
N VAL A 241 -11.94 13.55 -4.58
CA VAL A 241 -11.77 12.86 -3.30
C VAL A 241 -12.66 13.45 -2.22
N GLN A 242 -12.92 12.64 -1.21
CA GLN A 242 -13.56 13.04 0.02
C GLN A 242 -12.79 12.51 1.23
N PHE A 243 -12.76 13.29 2.31
CA PHE A 243 -12.32 12.85 3.63
C PHE A 243 -13.53 12.52 4.48
N ILE A 244 -13.62 11.27 4.92
CA ILE A 244 -14.68 10.78 5.81
C ILE A 244 -14.09 10.65 7.21
N ALA A 245 -14.31 11.66 8.05
CA ALA A 245 -13.88 11.69 9.44
C ALA A 245 -14.71 10.70 10.28
N PHE A 246 -14.04 9.80 10.98
CA PHE A 246 -14.73 8.81 11.83
C PHE A 246 -14.43 8.98 13.32
N ASP A 247 -13.52 9.89 13.69
CA ASP A 247 -13.22 10.26 15.08
C ASP A 247 -12.69 11.70 15.18
N ILE A 248 -12.76 12.29 16.38
CA ILE A 248 -12.16 13.59 16.73
C ILE A 248 -11.26 13.41 17.95
N LEU A 249 -9.98 13.71 17.78
CA LEU A 249 -8.93 13.46 18.78
C LEU A 249 -8.61 14.70 19.60
N GLU A 250 -8.83 15.88 19.01
CA GLU A 250 -8.61 17.17 19.65
C GLU A 250 -9.66 18.16 19.15
N HIS A 251 -10.12 19.03 20.04
CA HIS A 251 -10.98 20.17 19.68
C HIS A 251 -10.61 21.38 20.54
N GLN A 252 -10.34 22.51 19.91
CA GLN A 252 -9.96 23.78 20.53
C GLN A 252 -8.81 23.62 21.55
N GLY A 253 -7.80 22.83 21.18
CA GLY A 253 -6.62 22.55 22.01
C GLY A 253 -6.84 21.52 23.14
N ARG A 254 -8.06 21.01 23.33
CA ARG A 254 -8.35 19.94 24.30
C ARG A 254 -8.13 18.57 23.65
N ASP A 255 -7.20 17.78 24.17
CA ASP A 255 -7.02 16.36 23.81
C ASP A 255 -8.20 15.52 24.36
N LEU A 256 -8.86 14.80 23.46
CA LEU A 256 -10.08 14.02 23.73
C LEU A 256 -9.81 12.51 23.71
N ARG A 257 -8.56 12.06 23.48
CA ARG A 257 -8.26 10.62 23.34
C ARG A 257 -8.57 9.82 24.61
N CYS A 258 -8.57 10.48 25.77
CA CYS A 258 -8.95 9.87 27.05
C CYS A 258 -10.46 9.91 27.33
N SER A 259 -11.28 10.54 26.47
CA SER A 259 -12.74 10.50 26.56
C SER A 259 -13.31 9.27 25.84
N PRO A 260 -14.47 8.74 26.26
CA PRO A 260 -15.20 7.68 25.55
C PRO A 260 -15.55 8.04 24.11
N LEU A 261 -15.65 7.04 23.23
CA LEU A 261 -16.01 7.24 21.82
C LEU A 261 -17.37 7.91 21.66
N SER A 262 -18.34 7.61 22.53
CA SER A 262 -19.67 8.26 22.51
C SER A 262 -19.58 9.79 22.65
N GLU A 263 -18.72 10.30 23.53
CA GLU A 263 -18.48 11.74 23.71
C GLU A 263 -17.77 12.34 22.50
N ARG A 264 -16.69 11.70 22.04
CA ARG A 264 -15.94 12.17 20.85
C ARG A 264 -16.86 12.23 19.63
N ARG A 265 -17.69 11.20 19.47
CA ARG A 265 -18.62 11.10 18.35
C ARG A 265 -19.68 12.20 18.37
N ALA A 266 -20.30 12.46 19.52
CA ALA A 266 -21.25 13.56 19.66
C ALA A 266 -20.61 14.91 19.33
N LEU A 267 -19.36 15.13 19.73
CA LEU A 267 -18.62 16.34 19.41
C LEU A 267 -18.33 16.44 17.90
N LEU A 268 -17.88 15.36 17.27
CA LEU A 268 -17.66 15.28 15.82
C LEU A 268 -18.94 15.68 15.06
N GLU A 269 -20.07 15.09 15.40
CA GLU A 269 -21.36 15.39 14.76
C GLU A 269 -21.79 16.85 14.98
N SER A 270 -21.56 17.39 16.18
CA SER A 270 -21.86 18.80 16.49
C SER A 270 -21.01 19.77 15.68
N LEU A 271 -19.71 19.47 15.49
CA LEU A 271 -18.77 20.28 14.71
C LEU A 271 -19.26 20.37 13.25
N PHE A 272 -19.60 19.24 12.65
CA PHE A 272 -20.07 19.19 11.26
C PHE A 272 -21.45 19.83 11.08
N ARG A 273 -22.37 19.62 12.04
CA ARG A 273 -23.69 20.27 12.03
C ARG A 273 -23.57 21.79 12.09
N ALA A 274 -22.69 22.33 12.94
CA ALA A 274 -22.46 23.77 13.06
C ALA A 274 -21.89 24.42 11.79
N LYS A 275 -21.28 23.63 10.89
CA LYS A 275 -20.77 24.12 9.59
C LYS A 275 -21.78 23.95 8.45
N GLU A 276 -22.96 23.40 8.72
CA GLU A 276 -23.94 23.00 7.70
C GLU A 276 -23.38 22.00 6.68
N ILE A 277 -22.31 21.29 7.05
CA ILE A 277 -21.65 20.26 6.23
C ILE A 277 -22.26 18.92 6.64
N LEU A 278 -23.47 18.69 6.17
CA LEU A 278 -24.25 17.51 6.58
C LEU A 278 -23.94 16.29 5.73
N ASP A 279 -23.76 16.44 4.40
CA ASP A 279 -23.39 15.34 3.49
C ASP A 279 -22.84 15.80 2.12
N LYS A 280 -22.67 17.10 1.93
CA LYS A 280 -22.26 17.70 0.65
C LYS A 280 -20.94 18.41 0.84
N GLY A 281 -19.91 17.94 0.16
CA GLY A 281 -18.59 18.55 0.21
C GLY A 281 -17.43 17.55 0.24
N PRO A 282 -16.20 18.07 0.13
CA PRO A 282 -14.96 17.30 0.19
C PRO A 282 -14.67 16.70 1.57
N ILE A 283 -15.28 17.20 2.65
CA ILE A 283 -15.09 16.66 3.99
C ILE A 283 -16.45 16.37 4.62
N ARG A 284 -16.60 15.18 5.22
CA ARG A 284 -17.80 14.71 5.90
C ARG A 284 -17.43 13.84 7.10
N TYR A 285 -18.40 13.49 7.92
CA TYR A 285 -18.20 12.47 8.96
C TYR A 285 -18.78 11.12 8.51
N SER A 286 -18.25 10.03 9.05
CA SER A 286 -18.67 8.64 8.79
C SER A 286 -20.04 8.40 9.40
N HIS A 287 -21.03 7.92 8.66
CA HIS A 287 -22.33 7.57 9.23
C HIS A 287 -22.29 6.24 9.99
N THR A 288 -23.01 6.17 11.10
CA THR A 288 -23.18 4.93 11.86
C THR A 288 -24.35 4.12 11.31
N ALA A 289 -24.15 2.82 11.12
CA ALA A 289 -25.21 1.89 10.77
C ALA A 289 -25.94 1.43 12.03
N VAL A 290 -27.25 1.23 11.92
CA VAL A 290 -28.08 0.71 13.00
C VAL A 290 -28.27 -0.79 12.79
N ALA A 291 -28.02 -1.57 13.84
CA ALA A 291 -28.30 -2.99 13.89
C ALA A 291 -28.80 -3.36 15.29
N ARG A 292 -29.79 -4.24 15.36
CA ARG A 292 -30.41 -4.71 16.60
C ARG A 292 -29.68 -5.92 17.20
N ASP A 293 -29.08 -6.73 16.34
CA ASP A 293 -28.36 -7.95 16.72
C ASP A 293 -27.21 -8.24 15.75
N TRP A 294 -26.40 -9.25 16.08
CA TRP A 294 -25.22 -9.63 15.31
C TRP A 294 -25.55 -10.20 13.92
N ASN A 295 -26.79 -10.69 13.69
CA ASN A 295 -27.22 -11.16 12.37
C ASN A 295 -27.48 -9.97 11.43
N GLU A 296 -28.04 -8.88 11.93
CA GLU A 296 -28.17 -7.64 11.18
C GLU A 296 -26.79 -7.02 10.87
N VAL A 297 -25.85 -7.06 11.81
CA VAL A 297 -24.45 -6.64 11.54
C VAL A 297 -23.82 -7.49 10.45
N ARG A 298 -24.06 -8.81 10.45
CA ARG A 298 -23.60 -9.71 9.38
C ARG A 298 -24.22 -9.34 8.04
N THR A 299 -25.51 -9.03 8.01
CA THR A 299 -26.21 -8.60 6.79
C THR A 299 -25.63 -7.29 6.25
N LEU A 300 -25.34 -6.33 7.14
CA LEU A 300 -24.65 -5.09 6.80
C LEU A 300 -23.26 -5.39 6.23
N ARG A 301 -22.46 -6.23 6.91
CA ARG A 301 -21.14 -6.67 6.45
C ARG A 301 -21.21 -7.25 5.03
N ASP A 302 -22.11 -8.17 4.78
CA ASP A 302 -22.24 -8.85 3.48
C ASP A 302 -22.70 -7.89 2.37
N SER A 303 -23.41 -6.81 2.73
CA SER A 303 -23.77 -5.74 1.79
C SER A 303 -22.65 -4.70 1.54
N ALA A 304 -21.52 -4.79 2.24
CA ALA A 304 -20.47 -3.76 2.19
C ALA A 304 -19.88 -3.57 0.78
N THR A 305 -19.70 -4.66 0.03
CA THR A 305 -19.16 -4.64 -1.33
C THR A 305 -20.03 -3.83 -2.29
N HIS A 306 -21.35 -3.91 -2.16
CA HIS A 306 -22.31 -3.13 -2.96
C HIS A 306 -22.18 -1.62 -2.71
N ARG A 307 -21.61 -1.22 -1.58
CA ARG A 307 -21.34 0.18 -1.21
C ARG A 307 -19.89 0.58 -1.51
N GLY A 308 -19.07 -0.31 -2.06
CA GLY A 308 -17.63 -0.08 -2.24
C GLY A 308 -16.82 -0.08 -0.93
N ALA A 309 -17.35 -0.70 0.13
CA ALA A 309 -16.65 -0.92 1.40
C ALA A 309 -16.10 -2.36 1.49
N GLU A 310 -15.06 -2.57 2.28
CA GLU A 310 -14.45 -3.89 2.52
C GLU A 310 -15.18 -4.72 3.59
N GLY A 311 -16.13 -4.11 4.29
CA GLY A 311 -16.84 -4.70 5.44
C GLY A 311 -17.30 -3.62 6.41
N VAL A 312 -17.31 -3.95 7.70
CA VAL A 312 -17.68 -3.02 8.79
C VAL A 312 -16.57 -2.87 9.82
N MET A 313 -16.51 -1.69 10.42
CA MET A 313 -15.74 -1.38 11.62
C MET A 313 -16.69 -1.43 12.81
N LEU A 314 -16.29 -2.12 13.88
CA LEU A 314 -17.01 -2.17 15.14
C LEU A 314 -16.16 -1.47 16.20
N LYS A 315 -16.66 -0.39 16.79
CA LYS A 315 -15.92 0.38 17.79
C LYS A 315 -16.71 0.48 19.08
N ARG A 316 -16.13 0.10 20.21
CA ARG A 316 -16.77 0.23 21.52
C ARG A 316 -17.05 1.70 21.86
N LEU A 317 -18.29 2.00 22.25
CA LEU A 317 -18.75 3.35 22.57
C LEU A 317 -18.12 3.90 23.86
N ASP A 318 -17.81 3.03 24.82
CA ASP A 318 -17.20 3.38 26.11
C ASP A 318 -15.67 3.50 26.04
N ALA A 319 -15.06 3.15 24.90
CA ALA A 319 -13.61 3.06 24.80
C ALA A 319 -12.95 4.42 24.52
N ASN A 320 -11.85 4.66 25.24
CA ASN A 320 -10.86 5.69 24.90
C ASN A 320 -10.24 5.42 23.52
N TYR A 321 -9.66 6.44 22.91
CA TYR A 321 -8.93 6.28 21.66
C TYR A 321 -7.62 5.49 21.92
N PRO A 322 -7.48 4.27 21.37
CA PRO A 322 -6.36 3.41 21.74
C PRO A 322 -5.06 3.90 21.10
N SER A 323 -3.99 3.95 21.88
CA SER A 323 -2.64 4.20 21.37
C SER A 323 -1.99 2.86 20.99
N GLY A 324 -1.76 2.64 19.70
CA GLY A 324 -1.13 1.41 19.19
C GLY A 324 -2.09 0.24 18.94
N ARG A 325 -1.58 -0.99 19.08
CA ARG A 325 -2.33 -2.23 18.81
C ARG A 325 -2.94 -2.80 20.08
N VAL A 326 -4.05 -2.19 20.51
CA VAL A 326 -4.84 -2.65 21.66
C VAL A 326 -6.02 -3.49 21.16
N ARG A 327 -6.17 -4.71 21.69
CA ARG A 327 -7.29 -5.60 21.37
C ARG A 327 -8.53 -5.20 22.17
N GLY A 328 -9.71 -5.20 21.55
CA GLY A 328 -10.99 -4.93 22.23
C GLY A 328 -11.70 -3.67 21.77
N PRO A 329 -11.06 -2.47 21.78
CA PRO A 329 -11.75 -1.23 21.44
C PRO A 329 -12.29 -1.21 20.01
N TRP A 330 -11.47 -1.58 19.03
CA TRP A 330 -11.78 -1.46 17.61
C TRP A 330 -11.58 -2.79 16.90
N TRP A 331 -12.58 -3.21 16.13
CA TRP A 331 -12.56 -4.40 15.31
C TRP A 331 -12.83 -4.07 13.85
N LYS A 332 -12.23 -4.86 12.96
CA LYS A 332 -12.51 -4.86 11.53
C LYS A 332 -13.10 -6.21 11.15
N TRP A 333 -14.32 -6.20 10.63
CA TRP A 333 -15.00 -7.38 10.15
C TRP A 333 -15.16 -7.25 8.64
N LYS A 334 -14.20 -7.80 7.90
CA LYS A 334 -14.18 -7.75 6.44
C LYS A 334 -15.11 -8.81 5.86
N VAL A 335 -15.59 -8.57 4.64
CA VAL A 335 -16.17 -9.62 3.81
C VAL A 335 -15.08 -10.63 3.45
N ASP A 336 -15.43 -11.91 3.47
CA ASP A 336 -14.51 -12.97 3.09
C ASP A 336 -14.11 -12.83 1.60
N PRO A 337 -12.82 -13.05 1.27
CA PRO A 337 -12.40 -13.03 -0.12
C PRO A 337 -13.08 -14.15 -0.91
N TYR A 338 -13.27 -13.95 -2.20
CA TYR A 338 -13.63 -15.04 -3.09
C TYR A 338 -12.47 -16.03 -3.17
N THR A 339 -12.79 -17.32 -3.24
CA THR A 339 -11.81 -18.39 -3.46
C THR A 339 -12.19 -19.22 -4.67
N ILE A 340 -11.18 -19.68 -5.39
CA ILE A 340 -11.35 -20.60 -6.51
C ILE A 340 -10.18 -21.59 -6.54
N ASP A 341 -10.46 -22.86 -6.78
CA ASP A 341 -9.45 -23.88 -6.94
C ASP A 341 -8.97 -23.90 -8.40
N ALA A 342 -7.69 -23.65 -8.63
CA ALA A 342 -7.14 -23.48 -9.96
C ALA A 342 -5.86 -24.28 -10.19
N VAL A 343 -5.58 -24.61 -11.46
CA VAL A 343 -4.44 -25.44 -11.85
C VAL A 343 -3.23 -24.58 -12.19
N LEU A 344 -2.04 -24.95 -11.69
CA LEU A 344 -0.78 -24.32 -12.07
C LEU A 344 -0.45 -24.60 -13.54
N LEU A 345 -0.24 -23.55 -14.33
CA LEU A 345 0.10 -23.64 -15.76
C LEU A 345 1.54 -23.24 -16.07
N TYR A 346 1.96 -22.12 -15.51
CA TYR A 346 3.26 -21.54 -15.80
C TYR A 346 3.96 -21.09 -14.54
N ALA A 347 5.28 -21.17 -14.56
CA ALA A 347 6.12 -20.65 -13.51
C ALA A 347 7.26 -19.82 -14.09
N GLN A 348 7.62 -18.74 -13.40
CA GLN A 348 8.76 -17.89 -13.70
C GLN A 348 9.64 -17.77 -12.45
N ARG A 349 10.95 -17.64 -12.67
CA ARG A 349 11.90 -17.37 -11.60
C ARG A 349 11.58 -16.03 -10.94
N GLY A 350 11.72 -15.99 -9.62
CA GLY A 350 11.61 -14.76 -8.85
C GLY A 350 12.73 -13.79 -9.19
N HIS A 351 12.80 -12.69 -8.44
CA HIS A 351 13.86 -11.68 -8.56
C HIS A 351 14.61 -11.54 -7.23
N GLY A 352 15.84 -11.03 -7.27
CA GLY A 352 16.65 -10.78 -6.08
C GLY A 352 16.91 -12.05 -5.26
N ARG A 353 16.55 -12.06 -3.96
CA ARG A 353 16.81 -13.20 -3.05
C ARG A 353 16.17 -14.52 -3.50
N ARG A 354 15.14 -14.47 -4.36
CA ARG A 354 14.43 -15.63 -4.90
C ARG A 354 14.73 -15.86 -6.39
N ALA A 355 15.78 -15.23 -6.94
CA ALA A 355 16.15 -15.36 -8.36
C ALA A 355 16.44 -16.81 -8.80
N SER A 356 16.86 -17.67 -7.87
CA SER A 356 17.10 -19.08 -8.15
C SER A 356 15.85 -19.96 -8.12
N LEU A 357 14.71 -19.47 -7.59
CA LEU A 357 13.50 -20.24 -7.35
C LEU A 357 12.36 -19.80 -8.28
N TYR A 358 11.49 -20.74 -8.66
CA TYR A 358 10.21 -20.43 -9.30
C TYR A 358 9.19 -19.96 -8.27
N THR A 359 8.89 -18.66 -8.27
CA THR A 359 7.97 -18.05 -7.28
C THR A 359 6.83 -17.26 -7.89
N ASP A 360 6.83 -17.10 -9.21
CA ASP A 360 5.85 -16.33 -9.94
C ASP A 360 4.99 -17.30 -10.75
N TYR A 361 3.79 -17.58 -10.25
CA TYR A 361 2.93 -18.65 -10.76
C TYR A 361 1.77 -18.08 -11.57
N THR A 362 1.43 -18.74 -12.67
CA THR A 362 0.22 -18.46 -13.46
C THR A 362 -0.73 -19.64 -13.35
N PHE A 363 -1.99 -19.35 -13.01
CA PHE A 363 -3.03 -20.33 -12.78
C PHE A 363 -4.10 -20.27 -13.87
N GLY A 364 -4.69 -21.43 -14.17
CA GLY A 364 -5.78 -21.57 -15.12
C GLY A 364 -6.99 -22.29 -14.55
N LEU A 365 -8.13 -22.04 -15.17
CA LEU A 365 -9.42 -22.69 -14.92
C LEU A 365 -9.84 -23.47 -16.16
N TRP A 366 -10.65 -24.51 -15.97
CA TRP A 366 -11.14 -25.31 -17.08
C TRP A 366 -12.22 -24.58 -17.87
N ASP A 367 -12.04 -24.52 -19.18
CA ASP A 367 -13.04 -24.04 -20.14
C ASP A 367 -13.04 -24.99 -21.33
N GLN A 368 -14.19 -25.64 -21.59
CA GLN A 368 -14.35 -26.57 -22.73
C GLN A 368 -13.22 -27.61 -22.87
N GLY A 369 -12.70 -28.12 -21.76
CA GLY A 369 -11.63 -29.13 -21.73
C GLY A 369 -10.21 -28.58 -21.91
N VAL A 370 -10.02 -27.26 -21.97
CA VAL A 370 -8.71 -26.61 -21.96
C VAL A 370 -8.54 -25.72 -20.74
N LEU A 371 -7.31 -25.55 -20.25
CA LEU A 371 -7.03 -24.64 -19.15
C LEU A 371 -6.76 -23.23 -19.68
N VAL A 372 -7.57 -22.27 -19.25
CA VAL A 372 -7.44 -20.86 -19.64
C VAL A 372 -6.81 -20.07 -18.49
N PRO A 373 -5.68 -19.37 -18.71
CA PRO A 373 -5.06 -18.55 -17.67
C PRO A 373 -6.00 -17.45 -17.16
N PHE A 374 -6.13 -17.35 -15.84
CA PHE A 374 -6.98 -16.33 -15.20
C PHE A 374 -6.23 -15.43 -14.21
N ALA A 375 -5.21 -15.94 -13.53
CA ALA A 375 -4.51 -15.19 -12.48
C ALA A 375 -3.01 -15.48 -12.44
N LYS A 376 -2.24 -14.48 -11.99
CA LYS A 376 -0.86 -14.66 -11.55
C LYS A 376 -0.77 -14.39 -10.07
N ALA A 377 -0.18 -15.29 -9.29
CA ALA A 377 0.05 -15.09 -7.87
C ALA A 377 1.51 -15.41 -7.49
N TYR A 378 2.03 -14.64 -6.55
CA TYR A 378 3.45 -14.65 -6.12
C TYR A 378 3.59 -14.64 -4.59
N SER A 379 2.48 -14.79 -3.87
CA SER A 379 2.42 -14.70 -2.41
C SER A 379 1.43 -15.73 -1.85
N GLY A 380 1.55 -15.98 -0.54
CA GLY A 380 0.66 -16.86 0.21
C GLY A 380 1.27 -18.21 0.62
N LEU A 381 2.35 -18.63 -0.05
CA LEU A 381 3.13 -19.80 0.35
C LEU A 381 4.22 -19.43 1.37
N THR A 382 4.45 -20.33 2.31
CA THR A 382 5.61 -20.33 3.22
C THR A 382 6.89 -20.68 2.46
N ASP A 383 8.07 -20.37 3.04
CA ASP A 383 9.35 -20.72 2.41
C ASP A 383 9.53 -22.23 2.22
N GLN A 384 8.91 -23.06 3.08
CA GLN A 384 8.89 -24.51 2.91
C GLN A 384 8.06 -24.92 1.69
N GLU A 385 6.82 -24.44 1.60
CA GLU A 385 5.93 -24.74 0.46
C GLU A 385 6.50 -24.25 -0.87
N ILE A 386 7.17 -23.08 -0.89
CA ILE A 386 7.85 -22.57 -2.09
C ILE A 386 8.91 -23.57 -2.58
N ARG A 387 9.70 -24.17 -1.68
CA ARG A 387 10.71 -25.17 -2.08
C ARG A 387 10.08 -26.46 -2.60
N GLU A 388 8.99 -26.92 -1.98
CA GLU A 388 8.24 -28.09 -2.45
C GLU A 388 7.71 -27.86 -3.88
N VAL A 389 7.09 -26.70 -4.12
CA VAL A 389 6.57 -26.33 -5.44
C VAL A 389 7.69 -26.14 -6.47
N ASP A 390 8.80 -25.48 -6.12
CA ASP A 390 9.97 -25.30 -7.00
C ASP A 390 10.59 -26.65 -7.43
N GLN A 391 10.75 -27.59 -6.49
CA GLN A 391 11.25 -28.93 -6.78
C GLN A 391 10.31 -29.65 -7.75
N TRP A 392 9.00 -29.59 -7.50
CA TRP A 392 8.01 -30.19 -8.39
C TRP A 392 8.07 -29.58 -9.79
N ILE A 393 8.11 -28.24 -9.90
CA ILE A 393 8.18 -27.51 -11.18
C ILE A 393 9.37 -27.99 -11.99
N ARG A 394 10.56 -28.06 -11.40
CA ARG A 394 11.80 -28.48 -12.10
C ARG A 394 11.69 -29.88 -12.71
N MET A 395 10.97 -30.79 -12.05
CA MET A 395 10.79 -32.16 -12.53
C MET A 395 9.70 -32.29 -13.61
N HIS A 396 8.84 -31.28 -13.78
CA HIS A 396 7.64 -31.35 -14.62
C HIS A 396 7.52 -30.20 -15.63
N VAL A 397 8.64 -29.55 -15.99
CA VAL A 397 8.68 -28.58 -17.09
C VAL A 397 8.41 -29.28 -18.41
N GLN A 398 7.50 -28.73 -19.22
CA GLN A 398 7.20 -29.23 -20.56
C GLN A 398 7.89 -28.39 -21.64
N GLU A 399 7.66 -27.07 -21.62
CA GLU A 399 8.18 -26.15 -22.62
C GLU A 399 8.80 -24.91 -21.98
N THR A 400 9.67 -24.25 -22.72
CA THR A 400 10.39 -23.04 -22.29
C THR A 400 10.09 -21.89 -23.25
N PHE A 401 9.56 -20.80 -22.68
CA PHE A 401 9.23 -19.57 -23.41
C PHE A 401 9.99 -18.40 -22.77
N GLY A 402 11.25 -18.20 -23.19
CA GLY A 402 12.15 -17.23 -22.56
C GLY A 402 12.29 -17.51 -21.05
N PRO A 403 11.90 -16.60 -20.15
CA PRO A 403 11.98 -16.80 -18.70
C PRO A 403 10.85 -17.67 -18.13
N VAL A 404 9.79 -17.93 -18.90
CA VAL A 404 8.61 -18.68 -18.46
C VAL A 404 8.80 -20.17 -18.74
N ARG A 405 8.36 -21.02 -17.82
CA ARG A 405 8.26 -22.47 -17.98
C ARG A 405 6.80 -22.88 -17.96
N SER A 406 6.35 -23.64 -18.97
CA SER A 406 5.10 -24.38 -18.85
C SER A 406 5.36 -25.67 -18.07
N VAL A 407 4.39 -26.06 -17.26
CA VAL A 407 4.47 -27.27 -16.44
C VAL A 407 3.28 -28.17 -16.70
N LEU A 408 3.42 -29.45 -16.37
CA LEU A 408 2.32 -30.39 -16.41
C LEU A 408 1.12 -29.84 -15.58
N PRO A 409 -0.11 -29.81 -16.09
CA PRO A 409 -1.25 -29.31 -15.35
C PRO A 409 -1.68 -30.30 -14.25
N HIS A 410 -0.98 -30.26 -13.11
CA HIS A 410 -1.14 -31.23 -12.02
C HIS A 410 -1.43 -30.57 -10.67
N LEU A 411 -0.75 -29.46 -10.35
CA LEU A 411 -0.92 -28.84 -9.04
C LEU A 411 -2.19 -27.99 -8.99
N VAL A 412 -3.09 -28.32 -8.06
CA VAL A 412 -4.29 -27.52 -7.76
C VAL A 412 -4.04 -26.66 -6.53
N MET A 413 -4.26 -25.36 -6.65
CA MET A 413 -4.09 -24.38 -5.59
C MET A 413 -5.40 -23.66 -5.33
N GLU A 414 -5.73 -23.44 -4.07
CA GLU A 414 -6.83 -22.57 -3.69
C GLU A 414 -6.35 -21.11 -3.78
N ILE A 415 -6.96 -20.32 -4.66
CA ILE A 415 -6.58 -18.93 -4.94
C ILE A 415 -7.64 -18.01 -4.37
N ALA A 416 -7.25 -17.15 -3.43
CA ALA A 416 -8.10 -16.10 -2.89
C ALA A 416 -7.90 -14.78 -3.63
N PHE A 417 -8.98 -14.05 -3.88
CA PHE A 417 -8.96 -12.72 -4.50
C PHE A 417 -10.08 -11.84 -3.94
N GLU A 418 -9.88 -10.52 -3.99
CA GLU A 418 -10.82 -9.57 -3.35
C GLU A 418 -12.00 -9.22 -4.25
N ASN A 419 -11.80 -9.19 -5.57
CA ASN A 419 -12.83 -8.83 -6.53
C ASN A 419 -12.53 -9.46 -7.90
N VAL A 420 -13.56 -9.59 -8.74
CA VAL A 420 -13.49 -10.06 -10.12
C VAL A 420 -14.35 -9.14 -11.00
N GLN A 421 -13.82 -8.77 -12.16
CA GLN A 421 -14.51 -7.88 -13.11
C GLN A 421 -14.24 -8.28 -14.56
N LEU A 422 -15.13 -7.89 -15.48
CA LEU A 422 -14.95 -8.09 -16.91
C LEU A 422 -13.70 -7.36 -17.42
N SER A 423 -12.91 -8.03 -18.27
CA SER A 423 -11.69 -7.48 -18.84
C SER A 423 -11.41 -8.03 -20.23
N THR A 424 -11.25 -7.12 -21.20
CA THR A 424 -10.83 -7.45 -22.57
C THR A 424 -9.34 -7.76 -22.70
N ARG A 425 -8.55 -7.52 -21.64
CA ARG A 425 -7.09 -7.71 -21.65
C ARG A 425 -6.65 -9.14 -21.32
N HIS A 426 -7.52 -9.95 -20.72
CA HIS A 426 -7.20 -11.32 -20.31
C HIS A 426 -7.97 -12.32 -21.16
N LYS A 427 -7.31 -13.43 -21.51
CA LYS A 427 -7.91 -14.48 -22.36
C LYS A 427 -9.20 -15.08 -21.76
N CYS A 428 -9.28 -15.15 -20.44
CA CYS A 428 -10.47 -15.61 -19.71
C CYS A 428 -11.62 -14.59 -19.69
N GLY A 429 -11.43 -13.38 -20.24
CA GLY A 429 -12.45 -12.31 -20.23
C GLY A 429 -12.66 -11.64 -18.87
N LEU A 430 -11.86 -11.99 -17.85
CA LEU A 430 -12.01 -11.54 -16.48
C LEU A 430 -10.67 -11.08 -15.88
N ALA A 431 -10.72 -10.15 -14.93
CA ALA A 431 -9.58 -9.70 -14.14
C ALA A 431 -9.89 -9.88 -12.65
N VAL A 432 -9.00 -10.56 -11.91
CA VAL A 432 -9.09 -10.69 -10.45
C VAL A 432 -8.15 -9.74 -9.73
N ARG A 433 -8.57 -9.22 -8.57
CA ARG A 433 -7.78 -8.28 -7.75
C ARG A 433 -7.07 -9.00 -6.60
N PHE A 434 -5.76 -8.74 -6.47
CA PHE A 434 -4.88 -9.30 -5.43
C PHE A 434 -4.99 -10.83 -5.25
N PRO A 435 -4.84 -11.61 -6.33
CA PRO A 435 -4.78 -13.06 -6.21
C PRO A 435 -3.61 -13.49 -5.33
N ARG A 436 -3.89 -14.34 -4.35
CA ARG A 436 -2.90 -14.96 -3.47
C ARG A 436 -3.20 -16.44 -3.29
N ILE A 437 -2.17 -17.23 -3.06
CA ILE A 437 -2.34 -18.65 -2.78
C ILE A 437 -2.77 -18.81 -1.32
N VAL A 438 -3.89 -19.48 -1.08
CA VAL A 438 -4.33 -19.82 0.29
C VAL A 438 -3.59 -21.07 0.75
N ARG A 439 -3.60 -22.11 -0.09
CA ARG A 439 -2.96 -23.39 0.17
C ARG A 439 -2.89 -24.24 -1.09
N TRP A 440 -2.01 -25.23 -1.05
CA TRP A 440 -2.04 -26.33 -2.01
C TRP A 440 -3.15 -27.32 -1.64
N ARG A 441 -4.08 -27.52 -2.58
CA ARG A 441 -5.14 -28.53 -2.51
C ARG A 441 -4.61 -29.92 -2.88
N LYS A 442 -3.78 -30.48 -1.99
CA LYS A 442 -3.25 -31.86 -2.13
C LYS A 442 -4.37 -32.92 -2.15
N ASP A 443 -5.57 -32.54 -1.73
CA ASP A 443 -6.79 -33.33 -1.74
C ASP A 443 -7.54 -33.35 -3.10
N LYS A 444 -7.15 -32.51 -4.07
CA LYS A 444 -7.83 -32.39 -5.36
C LYS A 444 -6.98 -32.83 -6.54
N ALA A 445 -7.59 -33.53 -7.49
CA ALA A 445 -6.99 -33.77 -8.80
C ALA A 445 -7.22 -32.56 -9.72
N PRO A 446 -6.43 -32.38 -10.79
CA PRO A 446 -6.61 -31.27 -11.74
C PRO A 446 -8.03 -31.18 -12.30
N GLY A 447 -8.67 -32.31 -12.58
CA GLY A 447 -10.05 -32.34 -13.10
C GLY A 447 -11.11 -31.84 -12.11
N ASP A 448 -10.79 -31.76 -10.81
CA ASP A 448 -11.68 -31.26 -9.75
C ASP A 448 -11.47 -29.76 -9.47
N ALA A 449 -10.59 -29.11 -10.22
CA ALA A 449 -10.41 -27.67 -10.20
C ALA A 449 -11.61 -26.98 -10.86
N ASN A 450 -11.82 -25.72 -10.50
CA ASN A 450 -12.97 -24.95 -10.97
C ASN A 450 -12.91 -24.65 -12.46
N HIS A 451 -14.10 -24.39 -13.01
CA HIS A 451 -14.30 -23.98 -14.39
C HIS A 451 -14.34 -22.45 -14.51
N LEU A 452 -14.06 -21.95 -15.71
CA LEU A 452 -14.16 -20.52 -16.00
C LEU A 452 -15.59 -19.97 -15.72
N GLN A 453 -16.61 -20.81 -15.90
CA GLN A 453 -18.00 -20.47 -15.58
C GLN A 453 -18.20 -20.16 -14.09
N ASP A 454 -17.48 -20.83 -13.18
CA ASP A 454 -17.56 -20.55 -11.74
C ASP A 454 -17.09 -19.12 -11.45
N LEU A 455 -15.99 -18.71 -12.10
CA LEU A 455 -15.46 -17.34 -11.97
C LEU A 455 -16.40 -16.30 -12.58
N GLN A 456 -17.08 -16.62 -13.69
CA GLN A 456 -18.10 -15.75 -14.29
C GLN A 456 -19.32 -15.57 -13.38
N GLN A 457 -19.75 -16.63 -12.69
CA GLN A 457 -20.84 -16.53 -11.71
C GLN A 457 -20.47 -15.63 -10.53
N LEU A 458 -19.21 -15.69 -10.07
CA LEU A 458 -18.71 -14.77 -9.05
C LEU A 458 -18.73 -13.32 -9.55
N ALA A 459 -18.36 -13.07 -10.81
CA ALA A 459 -18.39 -11.74 -11.42
C ALA A 459 -19.80 -11.15 -11.62
N GLN A 460 -20.84 -11.98 -11.63
CA GLN A 460 -22.24 -11.53 -11.69
C GLN A 460 -22.82 -11.20 -10.30
N ARG A 461 -22.19 -11.70 -9.23
CA ARG A 461 -22.61 -11.49 -7.83
C ARG A 461 -21.86 -10.33 -7.16
N SER A 462 -20.66 -10.03 -7.65
CA SER A 462 -19.83 -8.87 -7.28
C SER A 462 -20.30 -7.60 -7.97
#